data_AF-A0A9P8CTK6-F1
#
_entry.id   AF-A0A9P8CTK6-F1
#
_cell.length_a   1.000
_cell.length_b   1.000
_cell.length_c   1.000
_cell.angle_alpha   90.00
_cell.angle_beta   90.00
_cell.angle_gamma   90.00
#
_symmetry.space_group_name_H-M   'P 1'
#
loop_
_entity.id
_entity.type
_entity.pdbx_description
1 polymer ?
#
loop_
_entity_poly.entity_id
_entity_poly.type
_entity_poly.pdbx_seq_one_letter_code
_entity_poly.pdbx_strand_id
1 'polypeptide(L)'
;MPLWTCDFEDCRKPAVRTLGDCVLCDRHLCSSHLEPDYHKCPRWEDADVYDPAAREAEEQELAKLFDKINTSALEARCSLLRRGLPCRVPPLQYNRSTRSSVMGGMNYHIEVCFEDGVTWIARVRRCNATSPPAALRDYIIQSEVATLMFLEKTNVPAPKVYDFELEHSANAVGVGFILMEKLPGNSLRWSLTTPQQREKVIDQLANTFIELHKYPFPLLGSLDTPGDSQIASFARESLTDYVESKMRSFGPFSTSKEYHLSELRHVLDLILRGEMYSQQAVDAYLIHRFLVDLVPLVVDSEENHEFFLTHADDKGDHILVDEQFNITGIIDWEWAHTASLANAFNSPIGLLPVADFYNGKNELGDDEVVFARRFEDKGREDLAQVVRNGRIRHWFAFCCGYDLVDWDGFLGLFRGLRDAVGVDEGLEWDEWKAAALRRYQDDSDLQLLLAR
;
A
#
# COMPACT_ATOMS: atom_id res chain seq x y z
N MET A 1 -6.32 9.56 21.76
CA MET A 1 -7.19 10.33 20.84
C MET A 1 -7.17 9.59 19.53
N PRO A 2 -8.26 9.52 18.77
CA PRO A 2 -8.23 8.82 17.49
C PRO A 2 -7.27 9.49 16.49
N LEU A 3 -6.94 8.78 15.41
CA LEU A 3 -6.19 9.35 14.28
C LEU A 3 -6.86 10.63 13.78
N TRP A 4 -8.18 10.54 13.59
CA TRP A 4 -9.05 11.66 13.26
C TRP A 4 -10.28 11.67 14.16
N THR A 5 -10.66 12.85 14.63
CA THR A 5 -11.97 13.07 15.24
C THR A 5 -12.98 13.40 14.14
N CYS A 6 -14.24 13.03 14.36
CA CYS A 6 -15.29 13.38 13.40
C CYS A 6 -15.45 14.89 13.25
N ASP A 7 -15.51 15.37 12.00
CA ASP A 7 -15.61 16.79 11.65
C ASP A 7 -17.03 17.37 11.81
N PHE A 8 -17.98 16.64 12.36
CA PHE A 8 -19.31 17.16 12.66
C PHE A 8 -19.28 17.99 13.95
N GLU A 9 -19.95 19.14 13.96
CA GLU A 9 -19.97 20.04 15.11
C GLU A 9 -20.38 19.30 16.40
N ASP A 10 -19.68 19.60 17.49
CA ASP A 10 -19.84 18.98 18.82
C ASP A 10 -19.66 17.45 18.88
N CYS A 11 -19.25 16.79 17.80
CA CYS A 11 -18.95 15.37 17.78
C CYS A 11 -17.52 15.11 18.30
N ARG A 12 -17.39 14.25 19.31
CA ARG A 12 -16.08 13.79 19.82
C ARG A 12 -15.78 12.34 19.50
N LYS A 13 -16.63 11.70 18.69
CA LYS A 13 -16.44 10.30 18.29
C LYS A 13 -15.25 10.18 17.33
N PRO A 14 -14.54 9.05 17.37
CA PRO A 14 -13.52 8.75 16.37
C PRO A 14 -14.11 8.68 14.97
N ALA A 15 -13.40 9.22 13.99
CA ALA A 15 -13.71 8.96 12.59
C ALA A 15 -13.36 7.51 12.24
N VAL A 16 -14.13 6.93 11.32
CA VAL A 16 -13.83 5.59 10.79
C VAL A 16 -12.71 5.76 9.77
N ARG A 17 -11.58 5.08 9.94
CA ARG A 17 -10.47 5.11 8.99
C ARG A 17 -10.93 4.52 7.65
N THR A 18 -10.48 5.11 6.54
CA THR A 18 -10.83 4.74 5.16
C THR A 18 -12.29 5.05 4.81
N LEU A 19 -13.26 4.40 5.45
CA LEU A 19 -14.69 4.59 5.15
C LEU A 19 -15.21 5.98 5.55
N GLY A 20 -14.65 6.53 6.62
CA GLY A 20 -14.97 7.88 7.13
C GLY A 20 -14.26 9.00 6.40
N ASP A 21 -13.26 8.70 5.57
CA ASP A 21 -12.43 9.69 4.89
C ASP A 21 -13.07 10.07 3.54
N CYS A 22 -14.02 11.00 3.58
CA CYS A 22 -14.78 11.38 2.38
C CYS A 22 -14.03 12.40 1.53
N VAL A 23 -13.48 11.95 0.40
CA VAL A 23 -12.80 12.83 -0.58
C VAL A 23 -13.72 13.88 -1.22
N LEU A 24 -15.03 13.64 -1.24
CA LEU A 24 -16.00 14.54 -1.90
C LEU A 24 -16.27 15.81 -1.10
N CYS A 25 -16.39 15.68 0.22
CA CYS A 25 -16.58 16.82 1.11
C CYS A 25 -15.33 17.19 1.91
N ASP A 26 -14.24 16.44 1.75
CA ASP A 26 -12.96 16.63 2.42
C ASP A 26 -13.10 16.59 3.95
N ARG A 27 -13.82 15.58 4.46
CA ARG A 27 -14.13 15.41 5.90
C ARG A 27 -13.86 14.00 6.40
N HIS A 28 -13.55 13.91 7.69
CA HIS A 28 -13.46 12.68 8.47
C HIS A 28 -14.76 12.44 9.27
N LEU A 29 -15.39 11.29 9.08
CA LEU A 29 -16.72 11.00 9.63
C LEU A 29 -16.69 9.78 10.56
N CYS A 30 -17.37 9.89 11.71
CA CYS A 30 -17.62 8.73 12.57
C CYS A 30 -18.76 7.87 12.00
N SER A 31 -18.88 6.64 12.52
CA SER A 31 -19.91 5.68 12.11
C SER A 31 -21.33 6.29 12.05
N SER A 32 -21.74 7.06 13.07
CA SER A 32 -23.06 7.68 13.11
C SER A 32 -23.27 8.76 12.05
N HIS A 33 -22.22 9.50 11.69
CA HIS A 33 -22.30 10.58 10.71
C HIS A 33 -22.01 10.11 9.28
N LEU A 34 -21.68 8.83 9.07
CA LEU A 34 -21.67 8.20 7.75
C LEU A 34 -23.07 7.84 7.27
N GLU A 35 -24.04 7.79 8.18
CA GLU A 35 -25.42 7.45 7.84
C GLU A 35 -26.02 8.47 6.87
N PRO A 36 -26.90 8.03 5.93
CA PRO A 36 -27.49 8.89 4.92
C PRO A 36 -28.21 10.11 5.47
N ASP A 37 -28.67 10.09 6.72
CA ASP A 37 -29.33 11.24 7.36
C ASP A 37 -28.38 12.43 7.55
N TYR A 38 -27.09 12.17 7.73
CA TYR A 38 -26.07 13.18 8.01
C TYR A 38 -25.14 13.41 6.83
N HIS A 39 -24.74 12.34 6.13
CA HIS A 39 -23.81 12.41 5.01
C HIS A 39 -24.55 12.21 3.68
N LYS A 40 -24.54 13.27 2.87
CA LYS A 40 -25.30 13.35 1.62
C LYS A 40 -24.43 13.24 0.36
N CYS A 41 -23.12 13.06 0.51
CA CYS A 41 -22.27 12.83 -0.67
C CYS A 41 -22.67 11.52 -1.35
N PRO A 42 -22.65 11.49 -2.70
CA PRO A 42 -22.94 10.28 -3.44
C PRO A 42 -21.97 9.17 -3.06
N ARG A 43 -22.44 7.93 -3.15
CA ARG A 43 -21.61 6.75 -2.93
C ARG A 43 -21.16 6.16 -4.27
N TRP A 44 -20.03 5.46 -4.27
CA TRP A 44 -19.38 4.95 -5.48
C TRP A 44 -20.24 3.94 -6.25
N GLU A 45 -21.22 3.31 -5.60
CA GLU A 45 -22.16 2.37 -6.22
C GLU A 45 -23.09 3.04 -7.24
N ASP A 46 -23.34 4.36 -7.10
CA ASP A 46 -24.06 5.17 -8.09
C ASP A 46 -23.05 6.02 -8.88
N ALA A 47 -22.37 5.36 -9.81
CA ALA A 47 -21.31 5.97 -10.61
C ALA A 47 -21.79 7.22 -11.38
N ASP A 48 -23.06 7.30 -11.78
CA ASP A 48 -23.59 8.43 -12.56
C ASP A 48 -23.56 9.75 -11.78
N VAL A 49 -23.72 9.68 -10.45
CA VAL A 49 -23.68 10.84 -9.56
C VAL A 49 -22.33 10.98 -8.85
N TYR A 50 -21.70 9.85 -8.50
CA TYR A 50 -20.42 9.83 -7.82
C TYR A 50 -19.29 10.34 -8.71
N ASP A 51 -19.17 9.84 -9.94
CA ASP A 51 -18.05 10.18 -10.81
C ASP A 51 -17.93 11.69 -11.07
N PRO A 52 -19.01 12.43 -11.41
CA PRO A 52 -18.93 13.88 -11.55
C PRO A 52 -18.49 14.58 -10.26
N ALA A 53 -19.03 14.20 -9.11
CA ALA A 53 -18.67 14.79 -7.83
C ALA A 53 -17.22 14.51 -7.44
N ALA A 54 -16.73 13.29 -7.66
CA ALA A 54 -15.34 12.90 -7.41
C ALA A 54 -14.37 13.69 -8.30
N ARG A 55 -14.74 13.93 -9.55
CA ARG A 55 -13.94 14.75 -10.49
C ARG A 55 -13.87 16.19 -10.02
N GLU A 56 -15.00 16.78 -9.62
CA GLU A 56 -15.03 18.15 -9.10
C GLU A 56 -14.17 18.29 -7.82
N ALA A 57 -14.27 17.33 -6.90
CA ALA A 57 -13.48 17.32 -5.68
C ALA A 57 -11.97 17.18 -5.97
N GLU A 58 -11.58 16.32 -6.91
CA GLU A 58 -10.18 16.17 -7.35
C GLU A 58 -9.66 17.46 -8.03
N GLU A 59 -10.47 18.10 -8.89
CA GLU A 59 -10.11 19.38 -9.52
C GLU A 59 -9.87 20.47 -8.47
N GLN A 60 -10.73 20.57 -7.46
CA GLN A 60 -10.57 21.53 -6.37
C GLN A 60 -9.35 21.22 -5.48
N GLU A 61 -9.09 19.95 -5.20
CA GLU A 61 -7.91 19.50 -4.46
C GLU A 61 -6.62 19.90 -5.17
N LEU A 62 -6.53 19.59 -6.47
CA LEU A 62 -5.34 19.89 -7.24
C LEU A 62 -5.16 21.39 -7.48
N ALA A 63 -6.23 22.17 -7.62
CA ALA A 63 -6.13 23.63 -7.66
C ALA A 63 -5.49 24.18 -6.38
N LYS A 64 -5.93 23.72 -5.20
CA LYS A 64 -5.33 24.09 -3.90
C LYS A 64 -3.87 23.65 -3.80
N LEU A 65 -3.53 22.47 -4.32
CA LEU A 65 -2.15 21.98 -4.34
C LEU A 65 -1.26 22.87 -5.23
N PHE A 66 -1.72 23.19 -6.44
CA PHE A 66 -0.95 24.02 -7.38
C PHE A 66 -0.74 25.44 -6.86
N ASP A 67 -1.73 26.01 -6.16
CA ASP A 67 -1.59 27.34 -5.52
C ASP A 67 -0.50 27.37 -4.43
N LYS A 68 -0.19 26.23 -3.81
CA LYS A 68 0.90 26.12 -2.82
C LYS A 68 2.28 25.99 -3.46
N ILE A 69 2.36 25.50 -4.70
CA ILE A 69 3.64 25.14 -5.33
C ILE A 69 4.28 26.37 -5.97
N ASN A 70 5.42 26.79 -5.43
CA ASN A 70 6.26 27.78 -6.06
C ASN A 70 7.16 27.13 -7.13
N THR A 71 6.68 27.09 -8.37
CA THR A 71 7.42 26.50 -9.50
C THR A 71 8.74 27.20 -9.79
N SER A 72 8.86 28.50 -9.53
CA SER A 72 10.12 29.24 -9.70
C SER A 72 11.18 28.82 -8.68
N ALA A 73 10.78 28.55 -7.43
CA ALA A 73 11.68 28.00 -6.42
C ALA A 73 12.10 26.57 -6.76
N LEU A 74 11.17 25.76 -7.28
CA LEU A 74 11.45 24.40 -7.75
C LEU A 74 12.47 24.41 -8.92
N GLU A 75 12.26 25.25 -9.93
CA GLU A 75 13.22 25.44 -11.04
C GLU A 75 14.60 25.90 -10.53
N ALA A 76 14.64 26.85 -9.59
CA ALA A 76 15.90 27.34 -9.04
C ALA A 76 16.67 26.23 -8.30
N ARG A 77 15.97 25.39 -7.51
CA ARG A 77 16.56 24.26 -6.80
C ARG A 77 17.10 23.20 -7.77
N CYS A 78 16.29 22.81 -8.75
CA CYS A 78 16.69 21.87 -9.82
C CYS A 78 17.90 22.37 -10.62
N SER A 79 17.90 23.65 -11.00
CA SER A 79 19.01 24.28 -11.71
C SER A 79 20.29 24.28 -10.88
N LEU A 80 20.20 24.60 -9.59
CA LEU A 80 21.34 24.57 -8.67
C LEU A 80 21.96 23.16 -8.59
N LEU A 81 21.13 22.12 -8.43
CA LEU A 81 21.58 20.72 -8.40
C LEU A 81 22.27 20.30 -9.70
N ARG A 82 21.91 20.92 -10.84
CA ARG A 82 22.55 20.73 -12.14
C ARG A 82 23.55 21.84 -12.50
N ARG A 83 24.22 22.42 -11.50
CA ARG A 83 25.34 23.39 -11.68
C ARG A 83 24.93 24.65 -12.47
N GLY A 84 23.70 25.10 -12.30
CA GLY A 84 23.15 26.29 -12.94
C GLY A 84 22.56 26.06 -14.34
N LEU A 85 22.40 24.82 -14.79
CA LEU A 85 21.73 24.54 -16.07
C LEU A 85 20.25 24.98 -15.98
N PRO A 86 19.73 25.78 -16.92
CA PRO A 86 18.34 26.21 -16.89
C PRO A 86 17.38 25.04 -17.07
N CYS A 87 16.21 25.15 -16.42
CA CYS A 87 15.10 24.23 -16.58
C CYS A 87 13.78 24.97 -16.53
N ARG A 88 12.71 24.27 -16.93
CA ARG A 88 11.35 24.77 -16.91
C ARG A 88 10.40 23.73 -16.35
N VAL A 89 9.48 24.19 -15.52
CA VAL A 89 8.30 23.47 -15.11
C VAL A 89 7.14 23.92 -16.01
N PRO A 90 6.50 23.01 -16.77
CA PRO A 90 5.29 23.34 -17.52
C PRO A 90 4.22 23.91 -16.59
N PRO A 91 3.31 24.78 -17.09
CA PRO A 91 2.22 25.30 -16.28
C PRO A 91 1.43 24.17 -15.62
N LEU A 92 1.29 24.24 -14.29
CA LEU A 92 0.53 23.26 -13.53
C LEU A 92 -0.95 23.44 -13.86
N GLN A 93 -1.49 22.54 -14.66
CA GLN A 93 -2.89 22.52 -15.06
C GLN A 93 -3.39 21.09 -14.98
N TYR A 94 -4.52 20.92 -14.29
CA TYR A 94 -5.17 19.63 -14.26
C TYR A 94 -5.79 19.37 -15.63
N ASN A 95 -5.33 18.32 -16.28
CA ASN A 95 -5.96 17.82 -17.49
C ASN A 95 -6.29 16.34 -17.30
N ARG A 96 -7.58 16.04 -17.32
CA ARG A 96 -8.10 14.69 -17.16
C ARG A 96 -7.54 13.71 -18.19
N SER A 97 -7.30 14.14 -19.43
CA SER A 97 -6.79 13.23 -20.47
C SER A 97 -5.35 12.76 -20.19
N THR A 98 -4.61 13.50 -19.37
CA THR A 98 -3.23 13.16 -18.98
C THR A 98 -3.12 12.72 -17.52
N ARG A 99 -4.25 12.62 -16.79
CA ARG A 99 -4.30 12.28 -15.36
C ARG A 99 -3.43 11.06 -15.03
N SER A 100 -3.65 9.94 -15.72
CA SER A 100 -2.89 8.69 -15.45
C SER A 100 -1.40 8.78 -15.75
N SER A 101 -0.94 9.81 -16.45
CA SER A 101 0.47 10.02 -16.78
C SER A 101 1.17 10.96 -15.81
N VAL A 102 0.42 11.77 -15.05
CA VAL A 102 0.96 12.82 -14.18
C VAL A 102 0.60 12.62 -12.71
N MET A 103 -0.25 11.65 -12.36
CA MET A 103 -0.61 11.40 -10.97
C MET A 103 -1.04 9.95 -10.72
N GLY A 104 -0.73 9.48 -9.51
CA GLY A 104 -1.21 8.22 -8.95
C GLY A 104 -2.33 8.45 -7.93
N GLY A 105 -2.52 7.49 -7.03
CA GLY A 105 -3.48 7.61 -5.93
C GLY A 105 -3.11 8.75 -4.96
N MET A 106 -1.86 8.76 -4.49
CA MET A 106 -1.41 9.66 -3.41
C MET A 106 -0.52 10.81 -3.88
N ASN A 107 -0.01 10.78 -5.11
CA ASN A 107 1.03 11.70 -5.55
C ASN A 107 0.73 12.33 -6.92
N TYR A 108 1.16 13.58 -7.08
CA TYR A 108 1.24 14.30 -8.34
C TYR A 108 2.71 14.41 -8.77
N HIS A 109 2.97 14.22 -10.06
CA HIS A 109 4.31 14.19 -10.64
C HIS A 109 4.48 15.40 -11.56
N ILE A 110 5.37 16.31 -11.17
CA ILE A 110 5.70 17.51 -11.94
C ILE A 110 6.94 17.23 -12.77
N GLU A 111 6.85 17.42 -14.08
CA GLU A 111 8.03 17.34 -14.95
C GLU A 111 8.88 18.61 -14.86
N VAL A 112 10.18 18.43 -14.68
CA VAL A 112 11.18 19.50 -14.75
C VAL A 112 12.05 19.26 -15.97
N CYS A 113 11.86 20.04 -17.02
CA CYS A 113 12.54 19.87 -18.30
C CYS A 113 13.79 20.78 -18.38
N PHE A 114 14.97 20.19 -18.55
CA PHE A 114 16.22 20.93 -18.72
C PHE A 114 16.50 21.24 -20.19
N GLU A 115 17.28 22.29 -20.45
CA GLU A 115 17.64 22.70 -21.82
C GLU A 115 18.43 21.65 -22.62
N ASP A 116 19.08 20.71 -21.93
CA ASP A 116 19.80 19.59 -22.56
C ASP A 116 18.91 18.39 -22.91
N GLY A 117 17.60 18.52 -22.72
CA GLY A 117 16.61 17.48 -23.05
C GLY A 117 16.39 16.44 -21.95
N VAL A 118 17.16 16.49 -20.85
CA VAL A 118 16.90 15.64 -19.68
C VAL A 118 15.65 16.15 -18.96
N THR A 119 14.84 15.21 -18.45
CA THR A 119 13.66 15.52 -17.64
C THR A 119 13.75 14.84 -16.29
N TRP A 120 13.46 15.57 -15.22
CA TRP A 120 13.30 15.03 -13.87
C TRP A 120 11.81 15.03 -13.47
N ILE A 121 11.48 14.25 -12.45
CA ILE A 121 10.19 14.29 -11.76
C ILE A 121 10.38 14.94 -10.40
N ALA A 122 9.54 15.94 -10.09
CA ALA A 122 9.25 16.31 -8.71
C ALA A 122 7.95 15.60 -8.29
N ARG A 123 8.09 14.58 -7.43
CA ARG A 123 6.96 13.85 -6.83
C ARG A 123 6.48 14.62 -5.62
N VAL A 124 5.21 15.02 -5.62
CA VAL A 124 4.58 15.81 -4.57
C VAL A 124 3.34 15.07 -4.08
N ARG A 125 3.16 14.99 -2.76
CA ARG A 125 1.99 14.32 -2.19
C ARG A 125 0.74 15.18 -2.36
N ARG A 126 -0.35 14.53 -2.76
CA ARG A 126 -1.71 15.09 -2.78
C ARG A 126 -2.18 15.31 -1.34
N CYS A 127 -3.19 16.16 -1.15
CA CYS A 127 -3.70 16.47 0.18
C CYS A 127 -5.24 16.59 0.19
N ASN A 128 -5.89 15.61 0.81
CA ASN A 128 -7.34 15.57 1.05
C ASN A 128 -7.64 14.69 2.29
N ALA A 129 -8.90 14.40 2.55
CA ALA A 129 -9.36 13.56 3.67
C ALA A 129 -8.69 12.18 3.79
N THR A 130 -8.12 11.59 2.73
CA THR A 130 -7.40 10.30 2.85
C THR A 130 -5.93 10.47 3.24
N SER A 131 -5.43 11.70 3.27
CA SER A 131 -4.04 11.99 3.60
C SER A 131 -3.81 11.85 5.11
N PRO A 132 -2.78 11.12 5.55
CA PRO A 132 -2.51 11.02 6.97
C PRO A 132 -1.97 12.34 7.54
N PRO A 133 -1.87 12.46 8.88
CA PRO A 133 -1.27 13.62 9.52
C PRO A 133 0.16 13.90 9.04
N ALA A 134 0.57 15.16 9.07
CA ALA A 134 1.82 15.63 8.49
C ALA A 134 3.06 14.84 8.94
N ALA A 135 3.17 14.54 10.24
CA ALA A 135 4.30 13.77 10.77
C ALA A 135 4.45 12.38 10.12
N LEU A 136 3.32 11.71 9.80
CA LEU A 136 3.37 10.43 9.11
C LEU A 136 3.67 10.60 7.61
N ARG A 137 3.14 11.66 6.96
CA ARG A 137 3.51 11.97 5.57
C ARG A 137 5.01 12.19 5.41
N ASP A 138 5.60 12.96 6.32
CA ASP A 138 7.03 13.24 6.33
C ASP A 138 7.85 11.97 6.49
N TYR A 139 7.42 11.09 7.40
CA TYR A 139 8.08 9.80 7.61
C TYR A 139 7.98 8.89 6.38
N ILE A 140 6.84 8.86 5.70
CA ILE A 140 6.65 8.11 4.44
C ILE A 140 7.59 8.64 3.35
N ILE A 141 7.71 9.96 3.17
CA ILE A 141 8.64 10.57 2.20
C ILE A 141 10.09 10.18 2.51
N GLN A 142 10.50 10.28 3.78
CA GLN A 142 11.85 9.91 4.20
C GLN A 142 12.14 8.44 3.92
N SER A 143 11.17 7.57 4.18
CA SER A 143 11.28 6.14 3.95
C SER A 143 11.38 5.77 2.47
N GLU A 144 10.59 6.43 1.62
CA GLU A 144 10.66 6.26 0.16
C GLU A 144 12.04 6.69 -0.37
N VAL A 145 12.54 7.85 0.07
CA VAL A 145 13.88 8.33 -0.31
C VAL A 145 14.96 7.36 0.14
N ALA A 146 14.89 6.86 1.38
CA ALA A 146 15.84 5.87 1.89
C ALA A 146 15.82 4.58 1.05
N THR A 147 14.62 4.14 0.64
CA THR A 147 14.44 2.97 -0.23
C THR A 147 15.06 3.19 -1.60
N LEU A 148 14.79 4.31 -2.26
CA LEU A 148 15.35 4.62 -3.58
C LEU A 148 16.89 4.76 -3.53
N MET A 149 17.44 5.37 -2.48
CA MET A 149 18.90 5.46 -2.28
C MET A 149 19.55 4.11 -1.99
N PHE A 150 18.82 3.17 -1.37
CA PHE A 150 19.27 1.78 -1.24
C PHE A 150 19.25 1.08 -2.61
N LEU A 151 18.16 1.20 -3.37
CA LEU A 151 18.00 0.56 -4.68
C LEU A 151 19.01 1.04 -5.72
N GLU A 152 19.46 2.31 -5.64
CA GLU A 152 20.54 2.85 -6.49
C GLU A 152 21.84 2.02 -6.38
N LYS A 153 22.04 1.28 -5.29
CA LYS A 153 23.20 0.42 -5.04
C LYS A 153 23.02 -1.03 -5.54
N THR A 154 21.89 -1.30 -6.20
CA THR A 154 21.49 -2.62 -6.71
C THR A 154 21.30 -2.59 -8.23
N ASN A 155 21.04 -3.73 -8.86
CA ASN A 155 20.65 -3.80 -10.28
C ASN A 155 19.14 -3.66 -10.52
N VAL A 156 18.34 -3.31 -9.49
CA VAL A 156 16.92 -3.02 -9.67
C VAL A 156 16.77 -1.70 -10.43
N PRO A 157 16.00 -1.65 -11.54
CA PRO A 157 15.82 -0.41 -12.30
C PRO A 157 14.84 0.52 -11.55
N ALA A 158 15.32 1.26 -10.56
CA ALA A 158 14.53 2.22 -9.78
C ALA A 158 14.98 3.67 -10.06
N PRO A 159 14.11 4.68 -9.85
CA PRO A 159 14.48 6.08 -10.04
C PRO A 159 15.62 6.50 -9.11
N LYS A 160 16.63 7.18 -9.67
CA LYS A 160 17.63 7.86 -8.86
C LYS A 160 17.06 9.10 -8.18
N VAL A 161 17.29 9.26 -6.87
CA VAL A 161 16.96 10.50 -6.14
C VAL A 161 18.07 11.53 -6.34
N TYR A 162 17.69 12.76 -6.67
CA TYR A 162 18.59 13.90 -6.75
C TYR A 162 18.57 14.76 -5.48
N ASP A 163 17.40 14.93 -4.89
CA ASP A 163 17.19 15.72 -3.67
C ASP A 163 15.76 15.49 -3.13
N PHE A 164 15.50 15.89 -1.89
CA PHE A 164 14.15 15.92 -1.33
C PHE A 164 14.04 17.01 -0.25
N GLU A 165 12.83 17.48 0.03
CA GLU A 165 12.57 18.37 1.15
C GLU A 165 11.17 18.13 1.70
N LEU A 166 11.01 18.23 3.02
CA LEU A 166 9.72 18.03 3.69
C LEU A 166 8.91 19.33 3.72
N GLU A 167 7.62 19.24 4.07
CA GLU A 167 6.77 20.42 4.18
C GLU A 167 7.08 21.18 5.49
N HIS A 168 7.69 22.37 5.37
CA HIS A 168 7.89 23.28 6.51
C HIS A 168 7.96 24.73 6.04
N SER A 169 7.86 25.68 6.98
CA SER A 169 7.78 27.12 6.70
C SER A 169 8.98 27.72 5.96
N ALA A 170 10.12 27.03 5.93
CA ALA A 170 11.34 27.46 5.24
C ALA A 170 11.55 26.77 3.88
N ASN A 171 10.74 25.77 3.53
CA ASN A 171 10.77 25.15 2.21
C ASN A 171 10.17 26.14 1.20
N ALA A 172 11.01 26.68 0.33
CA ALA A 172 10.62 27.72 -0.63
C ALA A 172 9.68 27.23 -1.74
N VAL A 173 9.61 25.91 -1.98
CA VAL A 173 8.67 25.28 -2.93
C VAL A 173 7.26 25.26 -2.35
N GLY A 174 7.12 25.26 -1.02
CA GLY A 174 5.84 25.36 -0.31
C GLY A 174 5.17 24.02 0.01
N VAL A 175 5.68 22.92 -0.51
CA VAL A 175 5.18 21.55 -0.28
C VAL A 175 6.35 20.57 -0.14
N GLY A 176 6.12 19.44 0.54
CA GLY A 176 7.09 18.34 0.54
C GLY A 176 7.22 17.71 -0.85
N PHE A 177 8.45 17.37 -1.25
CA PHE A 177 8.72 16.78 -2.57
C PHE A 177 9.93 15.84 -2.57
N ILE A 178 9.97 14.96 -3.56
CA ILE A 178 11.15 14.17 -3.96
C ILE A 178 11.52 14.58 -5.40
N LEU A 179 12.75 15.03 -5.61
CA LEU A 179 13.32 15.23 -6.95
C LEU A 179 14.03 13.95 -7.39
N MET A 180 13.58 13.35 -8.48
CA MET A 180 14.08 12.07 -8.94
C MET A 180 14.11 11.94 -10.46
N GLU A 181 14.80 10.91 -10.94
CA GLU A 181 14.91 10.56 -12.35
C GLU A 181 13.55 10.23 -12.97
N LYS A 182 13.31 10.72 -14.19
CA LYS A 182 12.20 10.25 -15.02
C LYS A 182 12.67 9.04 -15.83
N LEU A 183 12.23 7.85 -15.43
CA LEU A 183 12.52 6.62 -16.17
C LEU A 183 11.75 6.56 -17.50
N PRO A 184 12.32 5.95 -18.56
CA PRO A 184 11.64 5.78 -19.84
C PRO A 184 10.59 4.66 -19.79
N GLY A 185 9.75 4.57 -20.81
CA GLY A 185 8.73 3.53 -20.95
C GLY A 185 7.34 3.96 -20.46
N ASN A 186 6.40 3.02 -20.47
CA ASN A 186 5.02 3.22 -20.03
C ASN A 186 4.63 2.18 -18.98
N SER A 187 3.72 2.53 -18.08
CA SER A 187 3.13 1.58 -17.13
C SER A 187 2.54 0.37 -17.85
N LEU A 188 2.93 -0.80 -17.36
CA LEU A 188 2.50 -2.08 -17.88
C LEU A 188 0.98 -2.24 -17.69
N ARG A 189 0.29 -2.56 -18.79
CA ARG A 189 -1.13 -2.90 -18.78
C ARG A 189 -1.30 -4.39 -19.03
N TRP A 190 -1.30 -5.18 -17.96
CA TRP A 190 -1.32 -6.65 -18.03
C TRP A 190 -2.43 -7.18 -18.94
N SER A 191 -3.63 -6.60 -18.87
CA SER A 191 -4.79 -6.99 -19.69
C SER A 191 -4.61 -6.82 -21.20
N LEU A 192 -3.66 -6.00 -21.65
CA LEU A 192 -3.38 -5.73 -23.06
C LEU A 192 -2.21 -6.54 -23.61
N THR A 193 -1.59 -7.39 -22.79
CA THR A 193 -0.37 -8.12 -23.15
C THR A 193 -0.66 -9.51 -23.73
N THR A 194 0.12 -9.90 -24.74
CA THR A 194 0.11 -11.27 -25.25
C THR A 194 0.81 -12.21 -24.27
N PRO A 195 0.56 -13.54 -24.34
CA PRO A 195 1.26 -14.51 -23.49
C PRO A 195 2.80 -14.40 -23.59
N GLN A 196 3.35 -14.19 -24.80
CA GLN A 196 4.80 -14.06 -24.98
C GLN A 196 5.36 -12.78 -24.34
N GLN A 197 4.59 -11.69 -24.39
CA GLN A 197 4.96 -10.43 -23.72
C GLN A 197 4.95 -10.60 -22.20
N ARG A 198 3.94 -11.29 -21.65
CA ARG A 198 3.88 -11.62 -20.22
C ARG A 198 5.06 -12.46 -19.78
N GLU A 199 5.32 -13.57 -20.45
CA GLU A 199 6.46 -14.43 -20.12
C GLU A 199 7.79 -13.67 -20.11
N LYS A 200 7.97 -12.73 -21.05
CA LYS A 200 9.16 -11.88 -21.11
C LYS A 200 9.25 -10.92 -19.91
N VAL A 201 8.15 -10.31 -19.50
CA VAL A 201 8.13 -9.44 -18.31
C VAL A 201 8.36 -10.27 -17.05
N ILE A 202 7.71 -11.43 -16.92
CA ILE A 202 7.87 -12.34 -15.78
C ILE A 202 9.33 -12.80 -15.63
N ASP A 203 10.02 -13.13 -16.74
CA ASP A 203 11.44 -13.49 -16.71
C ASP A 203 12.34 -12.36 -16.16
N GLN A 204 12.07 -11.12 -16.58
CA GLN A 204 12.81 -9.95 -16.10
C GLN A 204 12.50 -9.64 -14.64
N LEU A 205 11.23 -9.78 -14.23
CA LEU A 205 10.81 -9.62 -12.84
C LEU A 205 11.46 -10.66 -11.92
N ALA A 206 11.62 -11.90 -12.39
CA ALA A 206 12.38 -12.92 -11.66
C ALA A 206 13.84 -12.50 -11.44
N ASN A 207 14.49 -11.83 -12.42
CA ASN A 207 15.83 -11.28 -12.22
C ASN A 207 15.85 -10.19 -11.13
N THR A 208 14.84 -9.31 -11.09
CA THR A 208 14.70 -8.29 -10.03
C THR A 208 14.57 -8.95 -8.65
N PHE A 209 13.76 -10.00 -8.53
CA PHE A 209 13.60 -10.72 -7.25
C PHE A 209 14.91 -11.41 -6.83
N ILE A 210 15.61 -12.04 -7.78
CA ILE A 210 16.93 -12.64 -7.52
C ILE A 210 17.94 -11.57 -7.07
N GLU A 211 17.88 -10.36 -7.63
CA GLU A 211 18.72 -9.25 -7.22
C GLU A 211 18.42 -8.81 -5.79
N LEU A 212 17.15 -8.56 -5.45
CA LEU A 212 16.74 -8.15 -4.11
C LEU A 212 17.09 -9.19 -3.04
N HIS A 213 17.03 -10.47 -3.37
CA HIS A 213 17.44 -11.56 -2.48
C HIS A 213 18.91 -11.50 -2.03
N LYS A 214 19.78 -10.74 -2.72
CA LYS A 214 21.19 -10.61 -2.32
C LYS A 214 21.39 -9.71 -1.10
N TYR A 215 20.35 -9.01 -0.66
CA TYR A 215 20.45 -7.95 0.34
C TYR A 215 19.50 -8.21 1.54
N PRO A 216 19.86 -9.15 2.44
CA PRO A 216 19.07 -9.39 3.65
C PRO A 216 19.23 -8.27 4.68
N PHE A 217 18.19 -8.08 5.47
CA PHE A 217 18.09 -7.14 6.58
C PHE A 217 17.82 -7.89 7.90
N PRO A 218 18.29 -7.39 9.04
CA PRO A 218 18.12 -8.08 10.33
C PRO A 218 16.73 -7.90 10.96
N LEU A 219 15.92 -6.97 10.44
CA LEU A 219 14.65 -6.56 11.04
C LEU A 219 13.57 -6.40 9.98
N LEU A 220 12.33 -6.55 10.42
CA LEU A 220 11.09 -6.38 9.68
C LEU A 220 10.52 -4.98 9.95
N GLY A 221 10.48 -4.12 8.93
CA GLY A 221 10.05 -2.73 9.03
C GLY A 221 10.42 -1.91 7.80
N SER A 222 10.45 -0.59 7.90
CA SER A 222 10.80 0.29 6.76
C SER A 222 12.21 0.85 6.88
N LEU A 223 12.86 1.09 5.74
CA LEU A 223 14.08 1.92 5.69
C LEU A 223 13.72 3.33 6.16
N ASP A 224 14.49 3.91 7.09
CA ASP A 224 14.10 5.16 7.77
C ASP A 224 14.97 6.37 7.44
N THR A 225 16.25 6.14 7.14
CA THR A 225 17.27 7.17 7.08
C THR A 225 17.88 7.22 5.69
N PRO A 226 17.63 8.30 4.92
CA PRO A 226 18.26 8.52 3.62
C PRO A 226 19.78 8.35 3.65
N GLY A 227 20.29 7.44 2.81
CA GLY A 227 21.72 7.14 2.68
C GLY A 227 22.24 6.02 3.58
N ASP A 228 21.48 5.61 4.60
CA ASP A 228 21.76 4.45 5.43
C ASP A 228 20.91 3.24 4.98
N SER A 229 21.03 2.11 5.66
CA SER A 229 20.25 0.89 5.46
C SER A 229 19.65 0.39 6.78
N GLN A 230 19.39 1.31 7.71
CA GLN A 230 18.74 1.03 8.98
C GLN A 230 17.24 0.81 8.78
N ILE A 231 16.73 -0.23 9.45
CA ILE A 231 15.32 -0.57 9.48
C ILE A 231 14.72 -0.08 10.78
N ALA A 232 13.62 0.68 10.69
CA ALA A 232 12.84 1.14 11.82
C ALA A 232 11.37 0.72 11.67
N SER A 233 10.48 1.44 12.36
CA SER A 233 9.04 1.19 12.30
C SER A 233 8.51 1.24 10.86
N PHE A 234 7.31 0.72 10.67
CA PHE A 234 6.64 0.81 9.38
C PHE A 234 6.25 2.26 9.07
N ALA A 235 6.65 2.74 7.90
CA ALA A 235 6.17 4.00 7.36
C ALA A 235 4.84 3.75 6.64
N ARG A 236 3.76 3.46 7.37
CA ARG A 236 2.43 3.15 6.81
C ARG A 236 1.28 3.55 7.73
N GLU A 237 0.18 4.02 7.13
CA GLU A 237 -1.03 4.49 7.81
C GLU A 237 -1.75 3.38 8.59
N SER A 238 -1.85 2.18 8.00
CA SER A 238 -2.50 1.03 8.65
C SER A 238 -1.75 0.50 9.87
N LEU A 239 -0.46 0.83 9.99
CA LEU A 239 0.44 0.41 11.07
C LEU A 239 0.91 1.62 11.89
N THR A 240 0.06 2.62 12.01
CA THR A 240 0.29 3.80 12.85
C THR A 240 -0.92 4.10 13.72
N ASP A 241 -0.67 4.32 15.00
CA ASP A 241 -1.66 4.80 15.96
C ASP A 241 -1.32 6.19 16.49
N TYR A 242 -2.29 6.86 17.09
CA TYR A 242 -2.10 8.14 17.76
C TYR A 242 -2.55 8.02 19.21
N VAL A 243 -1.59 8.06 20.14
CA VAL A 243 -1.86 8.01 21.57
C VAL A 243 -1.45 9.34 22.17
N GLU A 244 -2.36 10.02 22.87
CA GLU A 244 -2.10 11.33 23.47
C GLU A 244 -1.49 12.37 22.48
N SER A 245 -2.03 12.43 21.26
CA SER A 245 -1.54 13.31 20.18
C SER A 245 -0.13 13.02 19.69
N LYS A 246 0.43 11.85 20.03
CA LYS A 246 1.73 11.40 19.54
C LYS A 246 1.56 10.22 18.59
N MET A 247 2.21 10.33 17.45
CA MET A 247 2.32 9.24 16.48
C MET A 247 3.07 8.07 17.13
N ARG A 248 2.50 6.87 17.01
CA ARG A 248 3.10 5.61 17.42
C ARG A 248 3.08 4.66 16.23
N SER A 249 4.22 4.53 15.58
CA SER A 249 4.40 3.55 14.50
C SER A 249 4.76 2.18 15.08
N PHE A 250 4.41 1.15 14.33
CA PHE A 250 4.63 -0.24 14.72
C PHE A 250 5.97 -0.75 14.17
N GLY A 251 6.65 -1.59 14.95
CA GLY A 251 7.97 -2.14 14.59
C GLY A 251 9.15 -1.21 14.95
N PRO A 252 10.37 -1.55 14.50
CA PRO A 252 10.69 -2.75 13.73
C PRO A 252 10.47 -4.02 14.55
N PHE A 253 10.30 -5.16 13.88
CA PHE A 253 10.12 -6.47 14.51
C PHE A 253 11.27 -7.41 14.19
N SER A 254 11.54 -8.34 15.10
CA SER A 254 12.56 -9.38 14.96
C SER A 254 12.04 -10.67 14.31
N THR A 255 10.72 -10.82 14.23
CA THR A 255 10.04 -12.00 13.67
C THR A 255 8.72 -11.62 12.99
N SER A 256 8.31 -12.37 11.97
CA SER A 256 6.99 -12.21 11.33
C SER A 256 5.83 -12.51 12.28
N LYS A 257 6.05 -13.39 13.27
CA LYS A 257 5.06 -13.69 14.30
C LYS A 257 4.75 -12.47 15.17
N GLU A 258 5.77 -11.76 15.63
CA GLU A 258 5.59 -10.53 16.41
C GLU A 258 4.89 -9.44 15.59
N TYR A 259 5.27 -9.32 14.31
CA TYR A 259 4.62 -8.42 13.36
C TYR A 259 3.12 -8.69 13.24
N HIS A 260 2.73 -9.89 12.81
CA HIS A 260 1.32 -10.22 12.58
C HIS A 260 0.47 -10.17 13.85
N LEU A 261 1.01 -10.63 14.99
CA LEU A 261 0.29 -10.49 16.27
C LEU A 261 0.09 -9.03 16.66
N SER A 262 1.06 -8.15 16.39
CA SER A 262 0.95 -6.73 16.71
C SER A 262 -0.02 -6.01 15.78
N GLU A 263 0.02 -6.31 14.48
CA GLU A 263 -0.91 -5.83 13.46
C GLU A 263 -2.36 -6.24 13.79
N LEU A 264 -2.62 -7.52 13.98
CA LEU A 264 -3.97 -8.02 14.25
C LEU A 264 -4.54 -7.48 15.58
N ARG A 265 -3.71 -7.38 16.63
CA ARG A 265 -4.12 -6.75 17.89
C ARG A 265 -4.44 -5.26 17.70
N HIS A 266 -3.70 -4.57 16.86
CA HIS A 266 -4.00 -3.18 16.53
C HIS A 266 -5.34 -3.04 15.84
N VAL A 267 -5.63 -3.90 14.86
CA VAL A 267 -6.92 -3.91 14.17
C VAL A 267 -8.07 -4.22 15.15
N LEU A 268 -7.91 -5.20 16.03
CA LEU A 268 -8.91 -5.51 17.07
C LEU A 268 -9.18 -4.29 17.97
N ASP A 269 -8.14 -3.58 18.41
CA ASP A 269 -8.28 -2.35 19.19
C ASP A 269 -8.98 -1.23 18.41
N LEU A 270 -8.68 -1.06 17.12
CA LEU A 270 -9.37 -0.09 16.26
C LEU A 270 -10.84 -0.43 16.05
N ILE A 271 -11.21 -1.71 15.94
CA ILE A 271 -12.60 -2.16 15.90
C ILE A 271 -13.31 -1.79 17.21
N LEU A 272 -12.68 -2.08 18.36
CA LEU A 272 -13.23 -1.73 19.67
C LEU A 272 -13.40 -0.22 19.84
N ARG A 273 -12.48 0.59 19.31
CA ARG A 273 -12.63 2.05 19.28
C ARG A 273 -13.66 2.56 18.28
N GLY A 274 -14.14 1.72 17.36
CA GLY A 274 -15.03 2.14 16.27
C GLY A 274 -14.31 2.94 15.18
N GLU A 275 -12.99 2.84 15.11
CA GLU A 275 -12.15 3.42 14.06
C GLU A 275 -12.07 2.53 12.82
N MET A 276 -12.40 1.24 12.92
CA MET A 276 -12.42 0.31 11.79
C MET A 276 -13.68 -0.56 11.81
N TYR A 277 -14.14 -0.97 10.63
CA TYR A 277 -15.25 -1.90 10.42
C TYR A 277 -16.52 -1.57 11.22
N SER A 278 -16.79 -0.28 11.47
CA SER A 278 -17.82 0.15 12.43
C SER A 278 -19.24 -0.34 12.09
N GLN A 279 -19.52 -0.62 10.82
CA GLN A 279 -20.81 -1.14 10.35
C GLN A 279 -20.95 -2.67 10.51
N GLN A 280 -19.85 -3.39 10.71
CA GLN A 280 -19.80 -4.85 10.82
C GLN A 280 -18.83 -5.30 11.93
N ALA A 281 -18.78 -4.56 13.04
CA ALA A 281 -17.72 -4.66 14.04
C ALA A 281 -17.60 -6.07 14.66
N VAL A 282 -18.72 -6.75 14.94
CA VAL A 282 -18.71 -8.11 15.51
C VAL A 282 -18.09 -9.10 14.54
N ASP A 283 -18.46 -9.03 13.25
CA ASP A 283 -18.00 -9.98 12.24
C ASP A 283 -16.51 -9.78 11.96
N ALA A 284 -16.09 -8.51 11.78
CA ALA A 284 -14.69 -8.16 11.67
C ALA A 284 -13.88 -8.59 12.91
N TYR A 285 -14.40 -8.39 14.13
CA TYR A 285 -13.71 -8.81 15.35
C TYR A 285 -13.50 -10.32 15.40
N LEU A 286 -14.54 -11.11 15.09
CA LEU A 286 -14.44 -12.58 15.06
C LEU A 286 -13.41 -13.05 14.02
N ILE A 287 -13.41 -12.45 12.82
CA ILE A 287 -12.44 -12.76 11.76
C ILE A 287 -11.02 -12.49 12.24
N HIS A 288 -10.73 -11.27 12.72
CA HIS A 288 -9.37 -10.89 13.11
C HIS A 288 -8.91 -11.66 14.36
N ARG A 289 -9.83 -11.97 15.29
CA ARG A 289 -9.54 -12.82 16.44
C ARG A 289 -9.19 -14.24 15.99
N PHE A 290 -9.88 -14.77 14.99
CA PHE A 290 -9.53 -16.05 14.39
C PHE A 290 -8.17 -16.02 13.68
N LEU A 291 -7.85 -14.95 12.93
CA LEU A 291 -6.53 -14.78 12.32
C LEU A 291 -5.40 -14.79 13.36
N VAL A 292 -5.62 -14.22 14.56
CA VAL A 292 -4.64 -14.30 15.66
C VAL A 292 -4.34 -15.75 16.04
N ASP A 293 -5.35 -16.62 16.07
CA ASP A 293 -5.16 -18.06 16.35
C ASP A 293 -4.45 -18.79 15.21
N LEU A 294 -4.56 -18.29 13.97
CA LEU A 294 -3.90 -18.85 12.79
C LEU A 294 -2.43 -18.44 12.64
N VAL A 295 -1.96 -17.36 13.28
CA VAL A 295 -0.57 -16.88 13.15
C VAL A 295 0.47 -18.01 13.31
N PRO A 296 0.40 -18.91 14.31
CA PRO A 296 1.38 -19.99 14.47
C PRO A 296 1.36 -21.05 13.36
N LEU A 297 0.29 -21.10 12.54
CA LEU A 297 0.11 -22.07 11.46
C LEU A 297 0.55 -21.51 10.09
N VAL A 298 0.50 -20.19 9.93
CA VAL A 298 0.84 -19.50 8.66
C VAL A 298 2.25 -18.92 8.66
N VAL A 299 2.80 -18.61 9.84
CA VAL A 299 4.18 -18.13 10.00
C VAL A 299 5.09 -19.33 10.20
N ASP A 300 6.17 -19.39 9.42
CA ASP A 300 7.12 -20.49 9.47
C ASP A 300 7.83 -20.53 10.84
N SER A 301 7.82 -21.69 11.50
CA SER A 301 8.42 -21.87 12.83
C SER A 301 9.94 -21.81 12.82
N GLU A 302 10.56 -22.02 11.65
CA GLU A 302 12.01 -21.98 11.42
C GLU A 302 12.39 -20.74 10.58
N GLU A 303 11.67 -19.63 10.76
CA GLU A 303 12.00 -18.38 10.07
C GLU A 303 13.46 -17.99 10.31
N ASN A 304 14.25 -17.98 9.23
CA ASN A 304 15.57 -17.38 9.26
C ASN A 304 15.39 -15.89 9.57
N HIS A 305 16.14 -15.37 10.55
CA HIS A 305 16.09 -13.96 10.99
C HIS A 305 16.66 -12.97 9.94
N GLU A 306 16.41 -13.25 8.66
CA GLU A 306 16.76 -12.44 7.50
C GLU A 306 15.45 -12.01 6.81
N PHE A 307 15.33 -10.70 6.62
CA PHE A 307 14.21 -10.08 5.93
C PHE A 307 14.70 -9.43 4.63
N PHE A 308 13.81 -9.21 3.67
CA PHE A 308 14.18 -8.70 2.35
C PHE A 308 13.24 -7.58 1.96
N LEU A 309 13.79 -6.59 1.26
CA LEU A 309 12.99 -5.48 0.76
C LEU A 309 11.90 -6.00 -0.19
N THR A 310 10.66 -5.61 0.06
CA THR A 310 9.50 -5.92 -0.77
C THR A 310 8.77 -4.65 -1.19
N HIS A 311 8.15 -4.70 -2.36
CA HIS A 311 7.32 -3.62 -2.89
C HIS A 311 5.92 -3.71 -2.26
N ALA A 312 5.34 -2.58 -1.87
CA ALA A 312 4.04 -2.55 -1.19
C ALA A 312 2.83 -2.51 -2.13
N ASP A 313 3.04 -2.22 -3.42
CA ASP A 313 2.02 -2.10 -4.46
C ASP A 313 2.34 -2.96 -5.69
N ASP A 314 2.46 -4.27 -5.51
CA ASP A 314 2.95 -5.23 -6.51
C ASP A 314 1.89 -5.68 -7.55
N LYS A 315 0.85 -4.85 -7.79
CA LYS A 315 -0.25 -5.11 -8.75
C LYS A 315 0.13 -4.98 -10.23
N GLY A 316 1.34 -4.50 -10.51
CA GLY A 316 1.99 -4.53 -11.83
C GLY A 316 2.01 -3.23 -12.64
N ASP A 317 1.16 -2.24 -12.34
CA ASP A 317 1.13 -0.94 -13.03
C ASP A 317 2.32 -0.01 -12.66
N HIS A 318 2.99 -0.32 -11.56
CA HIS A 318 4.26 0.26 -11.13
C HIS A 318 5.47 -0.22 -11.96
N ILE A 319 5.29 -1.19 -12.87
CA ILE A 319 6.33 -1.67 -13.78
C ILE A 319 6.26 -0.86 -15.08
N LEU A 320 7.34 -0.18 -15.43
CA LEU A 320 7.50 0.51 -16.70
C LEU A 320 8.15 -0.41 -17.73
N VAL A 321 7.61 -0.41 -18.95
CA VAL A 321 8.13 -1.18 -20.08
C VAL A 321 8.29 -0.33 -21.34
N ASP A 322 9.29 -0.68 -22.16
CA ASP A 322 9.43 -0.15 -23.51
C ASP A 322 8.51 -0.86 -24.54
N GLU A 323 8.58 -0.44 -25.79
CA GLU A 323 7.78 -1.01 -26.90
C GLU A 323 8.07 -2.50 -27.16
N GLN A 324 9.21 -3.00 -26.68
CA GLN A 324 9.62 -4.40 -26.79
C GLN A 324 9.35 -5.17 -25.49
N PHE A 325 8.66 -4.60 -24.51
CA PHE A 325 8.39 -5.20 -23.20
C PHE A 325 9.65 -5.52 -22.39
N ASN A 326 10.73 -4.75 -22.58
CA ASN A 326 11.82 -4.74 -21.62
C ASN A 326 11.42 -3.89 -20.41
N ILE A 327 11.69 -4.34 -19.19
CA ILE A 327 11.47 -3.54 -17.98
C ILE A 327 12.49 -2.40 -17.99
N THR A 328 11.98 -1.17 -18.00
CA THR A 328 12.78 0.05 -17.96
C THR A 328 12.77 0.71 -16.59
N GLY A 329 11.81 0.35 -15.74
CA GLY A 329 11.66 0.92 -14.41
C GLY A 329 10.69 0.15 -13.52
N ILE A 330 10.97 0.18 -12.23
CA ILE A 330 10.07 -0.20 -11.15
C ILE A 330 9.95 1.04 -10.29
N ILE A 331 8.78 1.67 -10.34
CA ILE A 331 8.49 2.94 -9.66
C ILE A 331 7.56 2.70 -8.48
N ASP A 332 7.21 3.76 -7.78
CA ASP A 332 6.23 3.73 -6.69
C ASP A 332 6.61 2.92 -5.44
N TRP A 333 7.83 3.14 -4.96
CA TRP A 333 8.38 2.53 -3.73
C TRP A 333 7.82 3.12 -2.42
N GLU A 334 6.71 3.85 -2.49
CA GLU A 334 6.01 4.33 -1.29
C GLU A 334 5.55 3.12 -0.45
N TRP A 335 5.73 3.18 0.87
CA TRP A 335 5.43 2.10 1.82
C TRP A 335 6.26 0.81 1.67
N ALA A 336 7.33 0.82 0.86
CA ALA A 336 8.27 -0.30 0.81
C ALA A 336 8.81 -0.64 2.21
N HIS A 337 8.96 -1.94 2.46
CA HIS A 337 9.36 -2.45 3.76
C HIS A 337 10.07 -3.79 3.59
N THR A 338 10.68 -4.29 4.66
CA THR A 338 11.28 -5.61 4.70
C THR A 338 10.25 -6.64 5.16
N ALA A 339 10.26 -7.80 4.52
CA ALA A 339 9.39 -8.93 4.84
C ALA A 339 10.19 -10.24 4.87
N SER A 340 9.60 -11.29 5.44
CA SER A 340 10.23 -12.63 5.42
C SER A 340 10.48 -13.12 4.00
N LEU A 341 11.39 -14.08 3.83
CA LEU A 341 11.63 -14.74 2.53
C LEU A 341 10.31 -15.16 1.85
N ALA A 342 9.43 -15.80 2.63
CA ALA A 342 8.16 -16.35 2.15
C ALA A 342 7.19 -15.26 1.65
N ASN A 343 7.25 -14.05 2.20
CA ASN A 343 6.40 -12.93 1.80
C ASN A 343 7.05 -12.08 0.70
N ALA A 344 8.35 -11.78 0.82
CA ALA A 344 9.07 -10.91 -0.11
C ALA A 344 9.26 -11.54 -1.51
N PHE A 345 9.32 -12.88 -1.60
CA PHE A 345 9.55 -13.60 -2.86
C PHE A 345 8.37 -14.48 -3.28
N ASN A 346 7.18 -14.20 -2.77
CA ASN A 346 5.95 -14.83 -3.25
C ASN A 346 5.57 -14.33 -4.67
N SER A 347 4.58 -14.94 -5.32
CA SER A 347 4.05 -14.37 -6.57
C SER A 347 3.44 -12.99 -6.31
N PRO A 348 3.74 -12.00 -7.17
CA PRO A 348 3.13 -10.69 -7.07
C PRO A 348 1.60 -10.73 -7.20
N ILE A 349 0.89 -9.80 -6.56
CA ILE A 349 -0.57 -9.69 -6.68
C ILE A 349 -1.01 -9.55 -8.15
N GLY A 350 -0.21 -8.85 -8.97
CA GLY A 350 -0.47 -8.69 -10.40
C GLY A 350 -0.48 -10.00 -11.22
N LEU A 351 0.06 -11.10 -10.69
CA LEU A 351 0.07 -12.41 -11.35
C LEU A 351 -1.07 -13.34 -10.89
N LEU A 352 -1.86 -12.94 -9.89
CA LEU A 352 -2.89 -13.81 -9.34
C LEU A 352 -4.05 -14.01 -10.32
N PRO A 353 -4.65 -15.21 -10.36
CA PRO A 353 -5.85 -15.48 -11.16
C PRO A 353 -7.07 -14.85 -10.46
N VAL A 354 -7.24 -13.54 -10.60
CA VAL A 354 -8.18 -12.70 -9.81
C VAL A 354 -9.53 -13.38 -9.54
N ALA A 355 -10.24 -13.82 -10.58
CA ALA A 355 -11.56 -14.44 -10.39
C ALA A 355 -11.50 -15.73 -9.55
N ASP A 356 -10.53 -16.61 -9.82
CA ASP A 356 -10.37 -17.86 -9.07
C ASP A 356 -9.91 -17.59 -7.64
N PHE A 357 -9.06 -16.57 -7.46
CA PHE A 357 -8.60 -16.11 -6.16
C PHE A 357 -9.78 -15.60 -5.31
N TYR A 358 -10.61 -14.70 -5.81
CA TYR A 358 -11.80 -14.26 -5.06
C TYR A 358 -12.85 -15.36 -4.86
N ASN A 359 -12.81 -16.45 -5.62
CA ASN A 359 -13.63 -17.64 -5.40
C ASN A 359 -13.02 -18.65 -4.40
N GLY A 360 -11.89 -18.32 -3.77
CA GLY A 360 -11.25 -19.17 -2.76
C GLY A 360 -10.53 -20.40 -3.33
N LYS A 361 -10.14 -20.39 -4.61
CA LYS A 361 -9.42 -21.53 -5.21
C LYS A 361 -7.94 -21.53 -4.82
N ASN A 362 -7.46 -22.66 -4.32
CA ASN A 362 -6.11 -22.80 -3.79
C ASN A 362 -5.03 -23.04 -4.85
N GLU A 363 -5.41 -23.38 -6.09
CA GLU A 363 -4.48 -23.61 -7.17
C GLU A 363 -3.76 -22.33 -7.61
N LEU A 364 -2.53 -22.47 -8.10
CA LEU A 364 -1.78 -21.38 -8.74
C LEU A 364 -2.35 -21.08 -10.12
N GLY A 365 -2.39 -19.80 -10.48
CA GLY A 365 -2.66 -19.36 -11.84
C GLY A 365 -1.50 -19.62 -12.80
N ASP A 366 -1.77 -19.55 -14.10
CA ASP A 366 -0.79 -19.79 -15.15
C ASP A 366 0.45 -18.87 -15.02
N ASP A 367 0.23 -17.57 -14.78
CA ASP A 367 1.31 -16.59 -14.66
C ASP A 367 2.18 -16.85 -13.42
N GLU A 368 1.60 -17.34 -12.31
CA GLU A 368 2.34 -17.75 -11.11
C GLU A 368 3.18 -19.00 -11.36
N VAL A 369 2.62 -19.98 -12.10
CA VAL A 369 3.34 -21.20 -12.49
C VAL A 369 4.52 -20.86 -13.40
N VAL A 370 4.34 -19.93 -14.35
CA VAL A 370 5.42 -19.42 -15.19
C VAL A 370 6.48 -18.72 -14.33
N PHE A 371 6.08 -17.88 -13.38
CA PHE A 371 7.01 -17.18 -12.50
C PHE A 371 7.88 -18.12 -11.67
N ALA A 372 7.28 -19.13 -11.03
CA ALA A 372 8.02 -20.18 -10.32
C ALA A 372 9.01 -20.89 -11.27
N ARG A 373 8.56 -21.24 -12.48
CA ARG A 373 9.40 -21.91 -13.47
C ARG A 373 10.59 -21.04 -13.94
N ARG A 374 10.44 -19.70 -13.99
CA ARG A 374 11.55 -18.77 -14.28
C ARG A 374 12.61 -18.76 -13.18
N PHE A 375 12.24 -18.96 -11.93
CA PHE A 375 13.24 -19.17 -10.88
C PHE A 375 13.96 -20.51 -11.05
N GLU A 376 13.25 -21.60 -11.37
CA GLU A 376 13.84 -22.93 -11.65
C GLU A 376 14.85 -22.85 -12.81
N ASP A 377 14.46 -22.24 -13.93
CA ASP A 377 15.31 -22.02 -15.11
C ASP A 377 16.61 -21.23 -14.77
N LYS A 378 16.54 -20.36 -13.76
CA LYS A 378 17.65 -19.53 -13.26
C LYS A 378 18.42 -20.19 -12.09
N GLY A 379 18.12 -21.44 -11.76
CA GLY A 379 18.78 -22.19 -10.69
C GLY A 379 18.39 -21.79 -9.28
N ARG A 380 17.21 -21.18 -9.09
CA ARG A 380 16.67 -20.71 -7.81
C ARG A 380 15.44 -21.52 -7.39
N GLU A 381 15.63 -22.83 -7.23
CA GLU A 381 14.61 -23.75 -6.75
C GLU A 381 14.01 -23.30 -5.40
N ASP A 382 14.82 -22.67 -4.56
CA ASP A 382 14.41 -22.11 -3.28
C ASP A 382 13.31 -21.04 -3.43
N LEU A 383 13.47 -20.11 -4.38
CA LEU A 383 12.45 -19.08 -4.65
C LEU A 383 11.25 -19.64 -5.41
N ALA A 384 11.47 -20.59 -6.32
CA ALA A 384 10.38 -21.29 -6.99
C ALA A 384 9.45 -21.97 -5.97
N GLN A 385 10.03 -22.61 -4.96
CA GLN A 385 9.26 -23.29 -3.92
C GLN A 385 8.48 -22.32 -3.03
N VAL A 386 9.03 -21.12 -2.77
CA VAL A 386 8.30 -20.05 -2.07
C VAL A 386 7.03 -19.69 -2.84
N VAL A 387 7.13 -19.43 -4.15
CA VAL A 387 5.95 -19.14 -5.00
C VAL A 387 4.98 -20.32 -5.00
N ARG A 388 5.48 -21.55 -5.17
CA ARG A 388 4.63 -22.75 -5.26
C ARG A 388 3.80 -23.02 -4.00
N ASN A 389 4.34 -22.66 -2.84
CA ASN A 389 3.66 -22.83 -1.55
C ASN A 389 3.05 -21.53 -1.01
N GLY A 390 3.11 -20.45 -1.79
CA GLY A 390 2.87 -19.10 -1.31
C GLY A 390 1.40 -18.72 -1.14
N ARG A 391 0.46 -19.49 -1.72
CA ARG A 391 -0.97 -19.14 -1.74
C ARG A 391 -1.55 -18.84 -0.36
N ILE A 392 -1.21 -19.63 0.66
CA ILE A 392 -1.68 -19.43 2.04
C ILE A 392 -1.23 -18.08 2.62
N ARG A 393 -0.07 -17.56 2.20
CA ARG A 393 0.45 -16.24 2.62
C ARG A 393 -0.32 -15.11 1.96
N HIS A 394 -0.72 -15.24 0.69
CA HIS A 394 -1.64 -14.29 0.07
C HIS A 394 -2.96 -14.25 0.82
N TRP A 395 -3.59 -15.40 1.06
CA TRP A 395 -4.86 -15.44 1.79
C TRP A 395 -4.78 -14.77 3.15
N PHE A 396 -3.75 -15.09 3.91
CA PHE A 396 -3.57 -14.53 5.24
C PHE A 396 -3.37 -13.01 5.18
N ALA A 397 -2.49 -12.52 4.30
CA ALA A 397 -2.24 -11.10 4.11
C ALA A 397 -3.52 -10.34 3.66
N PHE A 398 -4.28 -10.89 2.72
CA PHE A 398 -5.54 -10.31 2.29
C PHE A 398 -6.54 -10.27 3.46
N CYS A 399 -6.70 -11.36 4.22
CA CYS A 399 -7.62 -11.39 5.36
C CYS A 399 -7.23 -10.43 6.49
N CYS A 400 -5.94 -10.15 6.70
CA CYS A 400 -5.47 -9.21 7.72
C CYS A 400 -5.85 -7.74 7.45
N GLY A 401 -6.02 -7.36 6.18
CA GLY A 401 -6.19 -5.97 5.76
C GLY A 401 -7.35 -5.71 4.80
N TYR A 402 -8.24 -6.68 4.59
CA TYR A 402 -9.31 -6.57 3.61
C TYR A 402 -10.34 -5.52 4.04
N ASP A 403 -10.81 -4.72 3.08
CA ASP A 403 -11.97 -3.86 3.28
C ASP A 403 -13.26 -4.66 3.02
N LEU A 404 -14.12 -4.78 4.03
CA LEU A 404 -15.34 -5.60 3.99
C LEU A 404 -16.47 -5.00 3.12
N VAL A 405 -16.15 -4.00 2.29
CA VAL A 405 -17.08 -3.41 1.31
C VAL A 405 -17.51 -4.45 0.27
N ASP A 406 -16.58 -5.26 -0.24
CA ASP A 406 -16.90 -6.43 -1.08
C ASP A 406 -17.00 -7.69 -0.23
N TRP A 407 -18.14 -7.85 0.42
CA TRP A 407 -18.39 -8.95 1.35
C TRP A 407 -18.35 -10.32 0.66
N ASP A 408 -18.94 -10.45 -0.53
CA ASP A 408 -19.00 -11.73 -1.25
C ASP A 408 -17.60 -12.17 -1.69
N GLY A 409 -16.79 -11.24 -2.22
CA GLY A 409 -15.39 -11.50 -2.52
C GLY A 409 -14.61 -11.90 -1.28
N PHE A 410 -14.80 -11.20 -0.16
CA PHE A 410 -14.14 -11.53 1.11
C PHE A 410 -14.47 -12.94 1.60
N LEU A 411 -15.73 -13.37 1.52
CA LEU A 411 -16.13 -14.72 1.95
C LEU A 411 -15.36 -15.82 1.21
N GLY A 412 -15.12 -15.63 -0.08
CA GLY A 412 -14.30 -16.54 -0.88
C GLY A 412 -12.84 -16.57 -0.42
N LEU A 413 -12.22 -15.41 -0.21
CA LEU A 413 -10.85 -15.30 0.33
C LEU A 413 -10.72 -16.00 1.69
N PHE A 414 -11.67 -15.71 2.59
CA PHE A 414 -11.66 -16.22 3.95
C PHE A 414 -11.88 -17.74 4.02
N ARG A 415 -12.75 -18.26 3.15
CA ARG A 415 -12.89 -19.70 2.95
C ARG A 415 -11.59 -20.31 2.40
N GLY A 416 -11.00 -19.71 1.38
CA GLY A 416 -9.72 -20.14 0.81
C GLY A 416 -8.62 -20.28 1.87
N LEU A 417 -8.51 -19.30 2.77
CA LEU A 417 -7.59 -19.36 3.92
C LEU A 417 -7.87 -20.57 4.83
N ARG A 418 -9.12 -20.74 5.26
CA ARG A 418 -9.52 -21.82 6.18
C ARG A 418 -9.26 -23.19 5.58
N ASP A 419 -9.63 -23.37 4.32
CA ASP A 419 -9.43 -24.61 3.57
C ASP A 419 -7.93 -24.87 3.36
N ALA A 420 -7.11 -23.84 3.09
CA ALA A 420 -5.66 -23.97 2.93
C ALA A 420 -4.93 -24.35 4.24
N VAL A 421 -5.37 -23.82 5.37
CA VAL A 421 -4.80 -24.12 6.69
C VAL A 421 -5.36 -25.44 7.25
N GLY A 422 -6.51 -25.90 6.78
CA GLY A 422 -7.23 -27.07 7.29
C GLY A 422 -7.93 -26.81 8.63
N VAL A 423 -8.29 -25.56 8.92
CA VAL A 423 -8.99 -25.15 10.16
C VAL A 423 -10.35 -24.62 9.82
N ASP A 424 -11.39 -25.22 10.41
CA ASP A 424 -12.80 -24.93 10.09
C ASP A 424 -13.11 -25.09 8.59
N GLU A 425 -12.44 -26.03 7.92
CA GLU A 425 -12.59 -26.33 6.49
C GLU A 425 -14.05 -26.67 6.14
N GLY A 426 -14.52 -26.14 5.01
CA GLY A 426 -15.83 -26.45 4.46
C GLY A 426 -17.04 -25.88 5.22
N LEU A 427 -16.86 -25.20 6.36
CA LEU A 427 -17.96 -24.49 7.02
C LEU A 427 -18.37 -23.27 6.19
N GLU A 428 -19.67 -23.12 5.96
CA GLU A 428 -20.24 -21.89 5.40
C GLU A 428 -20.19 -20.75 6.42
N TRP A 429 -20.36 -19.50 5.97
CA TRP A 429 -20.20 -18.31 6.83
C TRP A 429 -21.02 -18.36 8.12
N ASP A 430 -22.32 -18.67 8.04
CA ASP A 430 -23.20 -18.66 9.22
C ASP A 430 -22.82 -19.78 10.22
N GLU A 431 -22.39 -20.93 9.72
CA GLU A 431 -21.93 -22.05 10.54
C GLU A 431 -20.61 -21.70 11.24
N TRP A 432 -19.68 -21.13 10.48
CA TRP A 432 -18.41 -20.64 11.00
C TRP A 432 -18.61 -19.55 12.05
N LYS A 433 -19.45 -18.54 11.77
CA LYS A 433 -19.77 -17.45 12.70
C LYS A 433 -20.39 -17.98 13.99
N ALA A 434 -21.33 -18.91 13.90
CA ALA A 434 -21.92 -19.55 15.09
C ALA A 434 -20.88 -20.34 15.89
N ALA A 435 -19.94 -21.01 15.23
CA ALA A 435 -18.83 -21.69 15.89
C ALA A 435 -17.86 -20.70 16.55
N ALA A 436 -17.49 -19.62 15.87
CA ALA A 436 -16.60 -18.57 16.36
C ALA A 436 -17.20 -17.86 17.58
N LEU A 437 -18.48 -17.50 17.56
CA LEU A 437 -19.18 -16.92 18.72
C LEU A 437 -19.12 -17.82 19.95
N ARG A 438 -19.27 -19.13 19.78
CA ARG A 438 -19.11 -20.10 20.89
C ARG A 438 -17.66 -20.22 21.33
N ARG A 439 -16.72 -20.26 20.38
CA ARG A 439 -15.27 -20.38 20.64
C ARG A 439 -14.74 -19.19 21.45
N TYR A 440 -15.23 -17.99 21.16
CA TYR A 440 -14.79 -16.75 21.79
C TYR A 440 -15.78 -16.19 22.82
N GLN A 441 -16.73 -17.00 23.31
CA GLN A 441 -17.77 -16.54 24.23
C GLN A 441 -17.21 -15.91 25.53
N ASP A 442 -16.03 -16.33 25.97
CA ASP A 442 -15.39 -15.82 27.19
C ASP A 442 -14.42 -14.64 26.93
N ASP A 443 -14.32 -14.19 25.68
CA ASP A 443 -13.51 -13.03 25.29
C ASP A 443 -14.23 -11.74 25.72
N SER A 444 -13.63 -10.99 26.65
CA SER A 444 -14.24 -9.80 27.24
C SER A 444 -14.53 -8.69 26.23
N ASP A 445 -13.69 -8.57 25.22
CA ASP A 445 -13.77 -7.51 24.22
C ASP A 445 -14.87 -7.84 23.20
N LEU A 446 -15.04 -9.12 22.85
CA LEU A 446 -16.22 -9.57 22.11
C LEU A 446 -17.53 -9.32 22.87
N GLN A 447 -17.56 -9.63 24.17
CA GLN A 447 -18.74 -9.36 25.00
C GLN A 447 -19.07 -7.87 25.06
N LEU A 448 -18.04 -7.01 25.08
CA LEU A 448 -18.22 -5.57 25.04
C LEU A 448 -18.81 -5.09 23.70
N LEU A 449 -18.41 -5.70 22.57
CA LEU A 449 -18.99 -5.38 21.26
C LEU A 449 -20.44 -5.85 21.13
N LEU A 450 -20.76 -7.05 21.61
CA LEU A 450 -22.12 -7.62 21.56
C LEU A 450 -23.13 -6.84 22.41
N ALA A 451 -22.66 -6.10 23.42
CA ALA A 451 -23.49 -5.30 24.30
C ALA A 451 -23.80 -3.89 23.78
N ARG A 452 -23.23 -3.47 22.63
CA ARG A 452 -23.36 -2.10 22.09
C ARG A 452 -24.66 -1.85 21.34
#